data_AF-X0USY0-F1
#
_entry.id   AF-X0USY0-F1
#
_cell.length_a   1.000
_cell.length_b   1.000
_cell.length_c   1.000
_cell.angle_alpha   90.00
_cell.angle_beta   90.00
_cell.angle_gamma   90.00
#
_symmetry.space_group_name_H-M   'P 1'
#
loop_
_entity.id
_entity.type
_entity.pdbx_description
1 polymer ?
#
loop_
_entity_poly.entity_id
_entity_poly.type
_entity_poly.pdbx_seq_one_letter_code
_entity_poly.pdbx_strand_id
1 'polypeptide(L)'
;DGNRAFDFNSGSDPDITAITQIGMALSFANSGRNLESTWVDVIRYGDGLTITSGVSDAVDMESIYADQHADIDGRALGIIRKEAGVYMVQGKLRFGSLAALSCDFDDISKVIVFEDLEVAADLYEIIVQGNGTGTTNLVIGNKSGGRGIQGFVFRSEGVEKYDFVATDEDIAVLQLYGCTFFDADTVSLPLYDSGTPTNREMLDATFEGCGVVIPQTFVVKYCNFVNSDAEALRLASTSHNVDNCAFIGCPIGIQITVAGTYTFTNMV
;
A
#
# COMPACT_ATOMS: atom_id res chain seq x y z
N ASP A 1 -14.93 26.64 36.48
CA ASP A 1 -14.44 25.50 35.69
C ASP A 1 -13.93 24.43 36.61
N GLY A 2 -14.65 23.31 36.67
CA GLY A 2 -14.29 22.18 37.51
C GLY A 2 -13.03 21.53 36.96
N ASN A 3 -11.92 21.70 37.69
CA ASN A 3 -10.66 21.06 37.41
C ASN A 3 -10.85 19.54 37.55
N ARG A 4 -11.12 18.85 36.42
CA ARG A 4 -11.08 17.39 36.36
C ARG A 4 -9.60 17.01 36.34
N ALA A 5 -9.03 16.81 37.52
CA ALA A 5 -7.75 16.14 37.65
C ALA A 5 -7.92 14.72 37.10
N PHE A 6 -7.24 14.41 35.99
CA PHE A 6 -7.00 13.03 35.58
C PHE A 6 -5.97 12.45 36.54
N ASP A 7 -6.40 11.54 37.41
CA ASP A 7 -5.56 10.83 38.38
C ASP A 7 -5.07 9.52 37.73
N PHE A 8 -3.78 9.43 37.40
CA PHE A 8 -3.13 8.25 36.78
C PHE A 8 -2.75 7.16 37.81
N ASN A 9 -3.47 7.03 38.93
CA ASN A 9 -3.13 6.06 39.99
C ASN A 9 -3.95 4.75 39.97
N SER A 10 -4.69 4.43 38.91
CA SER A 10 -5.14 3.05 38.71
C SER A 10 -3.99 2.27 38.10
N GLY A 11 -3.35 1.36 38.84
CA GLY A 11 -2.18 0.57 38.43
C GLY A 11 -2.38 -0.42 37.26
N SER A 12 -3.18 -0.03 36.28
CA SER A 12 -3.39 -0.65 34.98
C SER A 12 -3.25 0.45 33.94
N ASP A 13 -2.43 0.21 32.92
CA ASP A 13 -2.26 1.14 31.80
C ASP A 13 -3.63 1.50 31.20
N PRO A 14 -3.80 2.74 30.70
CA PRO A 14 -5.03 3.13 30.02
C PRO A 14 -5.32 2.15 28.89
N ASP A 15 -6.57 1.69 28.81
CA ASP A 15 -7.03 0.88 27.69
C ASP A 15 -7.07 1.73 26.41
N ILE A 16 -5.96 1.72 25.69
CA ILE A 16 -5.77 2.49 24.44
C ILE A 16 -6.71 2.03 23.33
N THR A 17 -7.32 0.84 23.43
CA THR A 17 -8.28 0.34 22.42
C THR A 17 -9.62 1.07 22.45
N ALA A 18 -9.90 1.81 23.53
CA ALA A 18 -11.11 2.62 23.68
C ALA A 18 -10.92 4.10 23.29
N ILE A 19 -9.71 4.50 22.87
CA ILE A 19 -9.44 5.88 22.44
C ILE A 19 -10.05 6.09 21.06
N THR A 20 -11.24 6.70 21.03
CA THR A 20 -11.97 7.05 19.80
C THR A 20 -11.81 8.51 19.40
N GLN A 21 -11.09 9.31 20.20
CA GLN A 21 -10.94 10.75 20.00
C GLN A 21 -9.55 11.22 20.45
N ILE A 22 -8.95 12.10 19.64
CA ILE A 22 -7.79 12.90 20.03
C ILE A 22 -8.30 14.31 20.35
N GLY A 23 -7.98 14.80 21.53
CA GLY A 23 -8.24 16.18 21.93
C GLY A 23 -6.94 16.94 22.11
N MET A 24 -6.94 18.22 21.74
CA MET A 24 -5.85 19.14 22.06
C MET A 24 -6.32 20.16 23.08
N ALA A 25 -5.58 20.30 24.18
CA ALA A 25 -5.79 21.34 25.17
C ALA A 25 -4.73 22.44 24.98
N LEU A 26 -5.16 23.62 24.54
CA LEU A 26 -4.30 24.81 24.49
C LEU A 26 -4.53 25.65 25.75
N SER A 27 -3.47 25.96 26.48
CA SER A 27 -3.50 26.87 27.62
C SER A 27 -2.63 28.08 27.34
N PHE A 28 -3.22 29.27 27.36
CA PHE A 28 -2.50 30.53 27.15
C PHE A 28 -2.34 31.23 28.49
N ALA A 29 -1.11 31.25 29.02
CA ALA A 29 -0.83 31.85 30.33
C ALA A 29 -0.79 33.38 30.33
N ASN A 30 -0.64 34.03 29.17
CA ASN A 30 -0.68 35.48 28.98
C ASN A 30 -0.82 35.79 27.48
N SER A 31 -1.92 36.38 27.05
CA SER A 31 -2.02 36.93 25.68
C SER A 31 -2.59 38.34 25.72
N GLY A 32 -1.74 39.33 25.46
CA GLY A 32 -2.23 40.57 24.85
C GLY A 32 -2.96 40.19 23.56
N ARG A 33 -4.14 40.78 23.31
CA ARG A 33 -5.10 40.42 22.25
C ARG A 33 -4.58 40.49 20.79
N ASN A 34 -3.27 40.66 20.57
CA ASN A 34 -2.66 41.01 19.28
C ASN A 34 -1.46 40.12 18.88
N LEU A 35 -1.32 38.90 19.41
CA LEU A 35 -0.35 37.95 18.87
C LEU A 35 -1.07 37.00 17.90
N GLU A 36 -0.45 36.71 16.76
CA GLU A 36 -0.93 35.73 15.79
C GLU A 36 -1.26 34.43 16.52
N SER A 37 -2.55 34.14 16.67
CA SER A 37 -3.02 32.88 17.24
C SER A 37 -2.51 31.73 16.39
N THR A 38 -1.90 30.72 17.00
CA THR A 38 -1.69 29.44 16.33
C THR A 38 -3.08 28.82 16.14
N TRP A 39 -3.58 28.85 14.91
CA TRP A 39 -4.82 28.20 14.55
C TRP A 39 -4.52 26.73 14.32
N VAL A 40 -5.19 25.86 15.07
CA VAL A 40 -5.25 24.44 14.72
C VAL A 40 -6.48 24.27 13.85
N ASP A 41 -6.23 24.01 12.58
CA ASP A 41 -7.26 23.89 11.55
C ASP A 41 -7.97 22.54 11.68
N VAL A 42 -7.21 21.43 11.61
CA VAL A 42 -7.73 20.07 11.74
C VAL A 42 -6.75 19.18 12.48
N ILE A 43 -7.27 18.31 13.36
CA ILE A 43 -6.54 17.17 13.96
C ILE A 43 -7.10 15.90 13.31
N ARG A 44 -6.22 15.05 12.78
CA ARG A 44 -6.57 13.78 12.09
C ARG A 44 -6.18 12.58 12.94
N TYR A 45 -7.00 11.54 12.87
CA TYR A 45 -6.76 10.23 13.49
C TYR A 45 -7.46 9.15 12.65
N GLY A 46 -6.83 7.98 12.50
CA GLY A 46 -7.42 6.84 11.83
C GLY A 46 -6.37 5.88 11.26
N ASP A 47 -6.86 4.79 10.69
CA ASP A 47 -6.04 3.64 10.28
C ASP A 47 -5.62 3.69 8.80
N GLY A 48 -5.93 4.78 8.09
CA GLY A 48 -5.66 4.99 6.66
C GLY A 48 -6.92 5.27 5.82
N LEU A 49 -6.81 5.03 4.50
CA LEU A 49 -7.83 5.30 3.51
C LEU A 49 -8.36 4.00 2.88
N THR A 50 -9.68 3.81 2.91
CA THR A 50 -10.35 2.78 2.10
C THR A 50 -10.88 3.42 0.83
N ILE A 51 -10.43 2.92 -0.31
CA ILE A 51 -10.69 3.42 -1.65
C ILE A 51 -11.69 2.47 -2.32
N THR A 52 -12.85 3.01 -2.67
CA THR A 52 -13.92 2.28 -3.35
C THR A 52 -14.47 3.13 -4.48
N SER A 53 -14.99 2.48 -5.51
CA SER A 53 -15.67 3.13 -6.63
C SER A 53 -16.74 2.22 -7.22
N GLY A 54 -17.40 2.66 -8.30
CA GLY A 54 -18.26 1.79 -9.10
C GLY A 54 -17.44 0.77 -9.91
N VAL A 55 -18.05 -0.37 -10.26
CA VAL A 55 -17.42 -1.48 -11.02
C VAL A 55 -16.86 -1.07 -12.40
N SER A 56 -17.27 0.08 -12.92
CA SER A 56 -16.80 0.62 -14.21
C SER A 56 -16.57 2.14 -14.11
N ASP A 57 -16.22 2.57 -12.90
CA ASP A 57 -15.94 3.95 -12.57
C ASP A 57 -14.51 4.00 -12.04
N ALA A 58 -13.57 3.80 -12.97
CA ALA A 58 -12.15 3.77 -12.66
C ALA A 58 -11.74 5.09 -12.02
N VAL A 59 -11.20 5.01 -10.80
CA VAL A 59 -10.59 6.14 -10.10
C VAL A 59 -9.07 6.11 -10.26
N ASP A 60 -8.46 7.29 -10.25
CA ASP A 60 -7.01 7.48 -10.33
C ASP A 60 -6.45 8.11 -9.04
N MET A 61 -5.12 8.19 -8.88
CA MET A 61 -4.53 8.79 -7.68
C MET A 61 -4.89 10.27 -7.50
N GLU A 62 -5.15 10.99 -8.60
CA GLU A 62 -5.49 12.41 -8.51
C GLU A 62 -6.89 12.62 -7.95
N SER A 63 -7.85 11.80 -8.36
CA SER A 63 -9.20 11.79 -7.85
C SER A 63 -9.24 11.41 -6.36
N ILE A 64 -8.45 10.41 -5.95
CA ILE A 64 -8.31 10.00 -4.54
C ILE A 64 -7.69 11.13 -3.69
N TYR A 65 -6.65 11.78 -4.22
CA TYR A 65 -6.04 12.94 -3.57
C TYR A 65 -7.02 14.11 -3.45
N ALA A 66 -7.76 14.43 -4.52
CA ALA A 66 -8.72 15.52 -4.53
C ALA A 66 -9.87 15.26 -3.55
N ASP A 67 -10.40 14.03 -3.51
CA ASP A 67 -11.54 13.65 -2.66
C ASP A 67 -11.20 13.78 -1.16
N GLN A 68 -10.02 13.30 -0.75
CA GLN A 68 -9.64 13.40 0.65
C GLN A 68 -9.26 14.83 1.09
N HIS A 69 -9.05 15.76 0.15
CA HIS A 69 -8.81 17.19 0.42
C HIS A 69 -10.08 18.03 0.28
N ALA A 70 -11.20 17.44 -0.11
CA ALA A 70 -12.44 18.16 -0.27
C ALA A 70 -13.05 18.52 1.11
N ASP A 71 -13.12 19.82 1.40
CA ASP A 71 -13.76 20.34 2.60
C ASP A 71 -15.30 20.25 2.54
N ILE A 72 -15.86 20.23 1.31
CA ILE A 72 -17.30 20.37 1.09
C ILE A 72 -18.13 19.21 1.66
N ASP A 73 -17.53 18.03 1.79
CA ASP A 73 -18.15 16.82 2.37
C ASP A 73 -17.54 16.42 3.72
N GLY A 74 -16.70 17.27 4.31
CA GLY A 74 -16.05 17.00 5.60
C GLY A 74 -15.06 15.84 5.57
N ARG A 75 -14.51 15.50 4.39
CA ARG A 75 -13.57 14.38 4.24
C ARG A 75 -12.20 14.77 4.76
N ALA A 76 -11.56 15.82 4.22
CA ALA A 76 -10.34 16.47 4.73
C ALA A 76 -9.34 15.55 5.50
N LEU A 77 -9.15 14.29 5.04
CA LEU A 77 -8.58 13.20 5.83
C LEU A 77 -7.06 13.35 5.99
N GLY A 78 -6.42 14.04 5.06
CA GLY A 78 -5.00 14.39 5.09
C GLY A 78 -4.05 13.19 5.12
N ILE A 79 -4.47 12.03 4.62
CA ILE A 79 -3.63 10.82 4.55
C ILE A 79 -2.58 10.93 3.44
N ILE A 80 -2.89 11.65 2.36
CA ILE A 80 -2.02 11.81 1.20
C ILE A 80 -1.76 13.29 0.94
N ARG A 81 -0.56 13.79 1.20
CA ARG A 81 -0.13 15.10 0.70
C ARG A 81 0.44 14.97 -0.70
N LYS A 82 0.35 16.02 -1.52
CA LYS A 82 0.99 16.05 -2.84
C LYS A 82 2.07 17.12 -2.89
N GLU A 83 3.30 16.74 -3.21
CA GLU A 83 4.45 17.65 -3.34
C GLU A 83 5.19 17.40 -4.64
N ALA A 84 5.30 18.43 -5.49
CA ALA A 84 6.01 18.34 -6.77
C ALA A 84 5.60 17.13 -7.66
N GLY A 85 4.36 16.65 -7.54
CA GLY A 85 3.85 15.49 -8.29
C GLY A 85 4.05 14.14 -7.60
N VAL A 86 4.66 14.11 -6.41
CA VAL A 86 4.79 12.94 -5.54
C VAL A 86 3.64 12.92 -4.54
N TYR A 87 3.04 11.74 -4.33
CA TYR A 87 2.01 11.51 -3.34
C TYR A 87 2.68 10.99 -2.06
N MET A 88 2.80 11.87 -1.08
CA MET A 88 3.35 11.58 0.26
C MET A 88 2.23 10.99 1.12
N VAL A 89 2.41 9.79 1.62
CA VAL A 89 1.37 8.98 2.28
C VAL A 89 1.74 8.77 3.75
N GLN A 90 0.79 9.05 4.65
CA GLN A 90 0.97 8.98 6.10
C GLN A 90 0.20 7.84 6.76
N GLY A 91 -0.37 6.93 5.96
CA GLY A 91 -1.12 5.79 6.47
C GLY A 91 -1.55 4.83 5.37
N LYS A 92 -2.26 3.79 5.77
CA LYS A 92 -2.62 2.66 4.90
C LYS A 92 -3.44 3.10 3.70
N LEU A 93 -3.18 2.51 2.54
CA LEU A 93 -4.05 2.62 1.37
C LEU A 93 -4.69 1.25 1.11
N ARG A 94 -6.02 1.15 1.20
CA ARG A 94 -6.76 -0.07 0.89
C ARG A 94 -7.62 0.15 -0.35
N PHE A 95 -7.27 -0.52 -1.45
CA PHE A 95 -8.08 -0.58 -2.66
C PHE A 95 -9.09 -1.72 -2.54
N GLY A 96 -10.38 -1.39 -2.57
CA GLY A 96 -11.46 -2.34 -2.30
C GLY A 96 -11.86 -2.40 -0.83
N SER A 97 -12.70 -3.37 -0.47
CA SER A 97 -13.33 -3.43 0.85
C SER A 97 -13.71 -4.85 1.23
N LEU A 98 -13.74 -5.11 2.54
CA LEU A 98 -14.33 -6.33 3.12
C LEU A 98 -15.87 -6.30 3.10
N ALA A 99 -16.48 -5.13 2.89
CA ALA A 99 -17.91 -5.00 2.65
C ALA A 99 -18.24 -5.18 1.16
N ALA A 100 -19.54 -5.29 0.84
CA ALA A 100 -20.05 -5.45 -0.53
C ALA A 100 -19.92 -4.17 -1.40
N LEU A 101 -18.75 -3.55 -1.40
CA LEU A 101 -18.39 -2.39 -2.21
C LEU A 101 -17.38 -2.80 -3.29
N SER A 102 -17.40 -2.10 -4.41
CA SER A 102 -16.47 -2.33 -5.51
C SER A 102 -15.32 -1.33 -5.47
N CYS A 103 -14.28 -1.61 -6.23
CA CYS A 103 -13.19 -0.70 -6.52
C CYS A 103 -12.68 -0.99 -7.93
N ASP A 104 -12.73 0.01 -8.78
CA ASP A 104 -12.10 0.00 -10.09
C ASP A 104 -11.04 1.11 -10.06
N PHE A 105 -9.77 0.74 -10.15
CA PHE A 105 -8.65 1.68 -10.15
C PHE A 105 -7.76 1.42 -11.37
N ASP A 106 -7.45 2.49 -12.09
CA ASP A 106 -6.58 2.46 -13.26
C ASP A 106 -5.79 3.77 -13.32
N ASP A 107 -4.46 3.68 -13.19
CA ASP A 107 -3.60 4.86 -13.27
C ASP A 107 -2.16 4.49 -13.67
N ILE A 108 -1.42 5.50 -14.12
CA ILE A 108 -0.05 5.38 -14.64
C ILE A 108 0.90 6.45 -14.08
N SER A 109 2.18 6.10 -14.02
CA SER A 109 3.31 7.02 -13.84
C SER A 109 3.21 7.94 -12.62
N LYS A 110 2.76 7.39 -11.49
CA LYS A 110 2.75 8.10 -10.20
C LYS A 110 3.91 7.66 -9.31
N VAL A 111 4.25 8.53 -8.36
CA VAL A 111 5.24 8.24 -7.33
C VAL A 111 4.52 8.34 -5.99
N ILE A 112 4.52 7.24 -5.25
CA ILE A 112 3.98 7.14 -3.90
C ILE A 112 5.16 6.98 -2.95
N VAL A 113 5.22 7.86 -1.95
CA VAL A 113 6.24 7.82 -0.91
C VAL A 113 5.54 7.75 0.45
N PHE A 114 5.81 6.71 1.23
CA PHE A 114 5.42 6.69 2.63
C PHE A 114 6.36 7.59 3.44
N GLU A 115 5.78 8.56 4.15
CA GLU A 115 6.54 9.53 4.94
C GLU A 115 7.12 8.89 6.21
N ASP A 116 8.32 9.33 6.61
CA ASP A 116 8.97 8.83 7.83
C ASP A 116 8.32 9.43 9.08
N LEU A 117 7.28 8.77 9.57
CA LEU A 117 6.52 9.17 10.75
C LEU A 117 6.59 8.08 11.84
N GLU A 118 6.63 8.51 13.10
CA GLU A 118 6.55 7.61 14.25
C GLU A 118 5.12 7.12 14.47
N VAL A 119 4.66 6.26 13.55
CA VAL A 119 3.34 5.62 13.57
C VAL A 119 3.50 4.11 13.60
N ALA A 120 2.41 3.39 13.87
CA ALA A 120 2.45 1.93 13.89
C ALA A 120 2.86 1.38 12.51
N ALA A 121 3.71 0.35 12.51
CA ALA A 121 4.27 -0.23 11.29
C ALA A 121 3.18 -0.72 10.31
N ASP A 122 2.04 -1.18 10.83
CA ASP A 122 0.90 -1.63 10.04
C ASP A 122 0.16 -0.50 9.30
N LEU A 123 0.56 0.76 9.49
CA LEU A 123 0.07 1.89 8.69
C LEU A 123 0.91 2.12 7.42
N TYR A 124 2.10 1.52 7.33
CA TYR A 124 2.92 1.51 6.12
C TYR A 124 2.50 0.37 5.20
N GLU A 125 1.27 0.42 4.68
CA GLU A 125 0.72 -0.71 3.93
C GLU A 125 -0.16 -0.27 2.75
N ILE A 126 0.00 -0.96 1.62
CA ILE A 126 -0.91 -0.93 0.49
C ILE A 126 -1.63 -2.28 0.42
N ILE A 127 -2.95 -2.27 0.60
CA ILE A 127 -3.80 -3.46 0.52
C ILE A 127 -4.64 -3.43 -0.74
N VAL A 128 -4.74 -4.57 -1.43
CA VAL A 128 -5.75 -4.84 -2.45
C VAL A 128 -6.71 -5.90 -1.91
N GLN A 129 -7.98 -5.52 -1.76
CA GLN A 129 -8.98 -6.29 -1.04
C GLN A 129 -10.19 -6.57 -1.92
N GLY A 130 -10.32 -7.81 -2.39
CA GLY A 130 -11.53 -8.32 -3.02
C GLY A 130 -12.67 -8.56 -2.02
N ASN A 131 -13.86 -8.83 -2.56
CA ASN A 131 -14.96 -9.42 -1.81
C ASN A 131 -15.92 -10.13 -2.77
N GLY A 132 -16.58 -11.19 -2.32
CA GLY A 132 -17.43 -12.01 -3.18
C GLY A 132 -18.72 -11.37 -3.74
N THR A 133 -19.00 -10.09 -3.51
CA THR A 133 -20.20 -9.40 -4.04
C THR A 133 -19.88 -8.21 -4.95
N GLY A 134 -18.89 -7.41 -4.57
CA GLY A 134 -18.34 -6.33 -5.36
C GLY A 134 -17.25 -6.83 -6.31
N THR A 135 -16.79 -5.95 -7.19
CA THR A 135 -15.66 -6.21 -8.07
C THR A 135 -14.49 -5.35 -7.64
N THR A 136 -13.31 -5.95 -7.49
CA THR A 136 -12.06 -5.21 -7.23
C THR A 136 -11.10 -5.39 -8.39
N ASN A 137 -10.87 -4.32 -9.13
CA ASN A 137 -9.89 -4.21 -10.20
C ASN A 137 -8.84 -3.18 -9.81
N LEU A 138 -7.57 -3.57 -9.88
CA LEU A 138 -6.43 -2.68 -9.73
C LEU A 138 -5.51 -2.86 -10.94
N VAL A 139 -5.41 -1.83 -11.76
CA VAL A 139 -4.50 -1.75 -12.90
C VAL A 139 -3.52 -0.60 -12.67
N ILE A 140 -2.23 -0.92 -12.64
CA ILE A 140 -1.16 0.07 -12.46
C ILE A 140 -0.19 -0.05 -13.62
N GLY A 141 -0.04 1.03 -14.37
CA GLY A 141 0.78 1.06 -15.59
C GLY A 141 0.07 0.46 -16.80
N ASN A 142 0.80 0.33 -17.90
CA ASN A 142 0.29 -0.12 -19.19
C ASN A 142 1.03 -1.35 -19.70
N LYS A 143 0.33 -2.20 -20.46
CA LYS A 143 0.93 -3.32 -21.19
C LYS A 143 1.16 -2.97 -22.66
N SER A 144 2.38 -3.10 -23.14
CA SER A 144 2.75 -2.87 -24.54
C SER A 144 3.63 -4.01 -25.07
N GLY A 145 3.18 -4.69 -26.13
CA GLY A 145 3.95 -5.79 -26.74
C GLY A 145 4.24 -6.97 -25.80
N GLY A 146 3.41 -7.19 -24.78
CA GLY A 146 3.64 -8.20 -23.74
C GLY A 146 4.61 -7.77 -22.63
N ARG A 147 4.97 -6.50 -22.58
CA ARG A 147 5.83 -5.87 -21.55
C ARG A 147 5.04 -4.85 -20.73
N GLY A 148 5.41 -4.66 -19.47
CA GLY A 148 4.89 -3.60 -18.63
C GLY A 148 5.66 -2.29 -18.82
N ILE A 149 4.95 -1.16 -18.84
CA ILE A 149 5.49 0.20 -18.96
C ILE A 149 4.68 1.18 -18.11
N GLN A 150 5.25 2.37 -17.83
CA GLN A 150 4.53 3.49 -17.19
C GLN A 150 3.93 3.17 -15.81
N GLY A 151 4.52 2.23 -15.07
CA GLY A 151 4.07 1.86 -13.73
C GLY A 151 4.34 2.91 -12.68
N PHE A 152 3.94 2.58 -11.46
CA PHE A 152 4.18 3.42 -10.29
C PHE A 152 5.57 3.20 -9.72
N VAL A 153 6.07 4.22 -9.03
CA VAL A 153 7.19 4.07 -8.11
C VAL A 153 6.63 4.12 -6.69
N PHE A 154 6.91 3.08 -5.90
CA PHE A 154 6.57 2.98 -4.49
C PHE A 154 7.86 3.02 -3.67
N ARG A 155 7.87 3.78 -2.57
CA ARG A 155 9.06 3.97 -1.74
C ARG A 155 8.67 4.36 -0.31
N SER A 156 9.53 4.04 0.66
CA SER A 156 9.56 4.70 1.97
C SER A 156 10.60 5.83 1.99
N GLU A 157 10.28 6.95 2.64
CA GLU A 157 11.25 8.03 2.88
C GLU A 157 12.29 7.67 3.96
N GLY A 158 11.84 6.93 4.98
CA GLY A 158 12.60 6.62 6.18
C GLY A 158 13.18 5.22 6.24
N VAL A 159 13.45 4.77 7.47
CA VAL A 159 13.93 3.41 7.76
C VAL A 159 12.80 2.38 7.80
N GLU A 160 11.57 2.84 8.07
CA GLU A 160 10.39 1.98 8.09
C GLU A 160 10.01 1.57 6.67
N LYS A 161 9.88 0.27 6.45
CA LYS A 161 9.51 -0.32 5.17
C LYS A 161 8.01 -0.47 5.08
N TYR A 162 7.47 -0.46 3.85
CA TYR A 162 6.04 -0.68 3.63
C TYR A 162 5.74 -2.07 3.08
N ASP A 163 4.52 -2.54 3.34
CA ASP A 163 4.00 -3.77 2.77
C ASP A 163 3.09 -3.51 1.57
N PHE A 164 3.13 -4.41 0.59
CA PHE A 164 2.12 -4.51 -0.47
C PHE A 164 1.41 -5.87 -0.36
N VAL A 165 0.12 -5.85 -0.02
CA VAL A 165 -0.65 -7.05 0.31
C VAL A 165 -1.85 -7.18 -0.60
N ALA A 166 -1.86 -8.20 -1.44
CA ALA A 166 -2.94 -8.49 -2.37
C ALA A 166 -3.33 -9.98 -2.35
N THR A 167 -3.40 -10.58 -1.16
CA THR A 167 -3.58 -12.04 -1.02
C THR A 167 -5.02 -12.52 -1.14
N ASP A 168 -5.99 -11.60 -1.24
CA ASP A 168 -7.41 -11.94 -1.25
C ASP A 168 -7.82 -12.69 -2.54
N GLU A 169 -8.60 -13.77 -2.38
CA GLU A 169 -8.98 -14.64 -3.51
C GLU A 169 -10.04 -14.01 -4.43
N ASP A 170 -10.80 -13.02 -3.93
CA ASP A 170 -11.89 -12.35 -4.65
C ASP A 170 -11.42 -11.11 -5.45
N ILE A 171 -10.10 -10.89 -5.58
CA ILE A 171 -9.57 -9.83 -6.44
C ILE A 171 -9.82 -10.21 -7.91
N ALA A 172 -10.64 -9.43 -8.61
CA ALA A 172 -11.03 -9.73 -9.99
C ALA A 172 -9.91 -9.44 -10.99
N VAL A 173 -9.25 -8.28 -10.83
CA VAL A 173 -8.09 -7.89 -11.63
C VAL A 173 -7.01 -7.29 -10.73
N LEU A 174 -5.78 -7.79 -10.85
CA LEU A 174 -4.57 -7.20 -10.33
C LEU A 174 -3.50 -7.23 -11.41
N GLN A 175 -3.19 -6.08 -11.97
CA GLN A 175 -2.24 -5.91 -13.05
C GLN A 175 -1.20 -4.86 -12.68
N LEU A 176 0.05 -5.27 -12.57
CA LEU A 176 1.16 -4.42 -12.13
C LEU A 176 2.22 -4.35 -13.23
N TYR A 177 2.23 -3.26 -13.99
CA TYR A 177 3.04 -3.11 -15.18
C TYR A 177 4.11 -2.04 -15.02
N GLY A 178 5.39 -2.39 -15.20
CA GLY A 178 6.49 -1.43 -15.17
C GLY A 178 6.65 -0.70 -13.83
N CYS A 179 6.20 -1.33 -12.74
CA CYS A 179 6.25 -0.74 -11.40
C CYS A 179 7.64 -0.88 -10.79
N THR A 180 8.02 0.04 -9.91
CA THR A 180 9.25 -0.05 -9.11
C THR A 180 8.91 0.03 -7.63
N PHE A 181 9.38 -0.95 -6.86
CA PHE A 181 9.24 -1.03 -5.42
C PHE A 181 10.62 -0.80 -4.79
N PHE A 182 10.74 0.22 -3.96
CA PHE A 182 11.95 0.49 -3.19
C PHE A 182 11.69 0.23 -1.72
N ASP A 183 12.53 -0.57 -1.07
CA ASP A 183 12.49 -0.76 0.38
C ASP A 183 11.12 -1.21 0.90
N ALA A 184 10.37 -1.99 0.11
CA ALA A 184 9.20 -2.72 0.60
C ALA A 184 9.66 -3.85 1.53
N ASP A 185 8.97 -4.08 2.65
CA ASP A 185 9.29 -5.22 3.54
C ASP A 185 8.81 -6.53 2.90
N THR A 186 7.50 -6.61 2.63
CA THR A 186 6.90 -7.76 1.95
C THR A 186 6.01 -7.33 0.79
N VAL A 187 6.11 -8.04 -0.33
CA VAL A 187 5.14 -7.96 -1.44
C VAL A 187 4.45 -9.30 -1.61
N SER A 188 3.19 -9.39 -1.16
CA SER A 188 2.38 -10.62 -1.18
C SER A 188 1.31 -10.55 -2.25
N LEU A 189 1.35 -11.47 -3.22
CA LEU A 189 0.46 -11.50 -4.38
C LEU A 189 -0.57 -12.64 -4.27
N PRO A 190 -1.73 -12.54 -4.97
CA PRO A 190 -2.80 -13.51 -4.86
C PRO A 190 -2.46 -14.81 -5.60
N LEU A 191 -3.31 -15.82 -5.40
CA LEU A 191 -3.32 -16.99 -6.26
C LEU A 191 -3.63 -16.61 -7.71
N TYR A 192 -3.10 -17.38 -8.65
CA TYR A 192 -3.40 -17.34 -10.07
C TYR A 192 -4.88 -17.48 -10.37
N ASP A 193 -5.37 -16.71 -11.33
CA ASP A 193 -6.66 -16.97 -11.95
C ASP A 193 -6.47 -17.91 -13.15
N SER A 194 -6.81 -19.19 -12.94
CA SER A 194 -6.70 -20.20 -14.00
C SER A 194 -7.67 -20.02 -15.16
N GLY A 195 -8.77 -19.28 -14.96
CA GLY A 195 -9.73 -18.97 -16.01
C GLY A 195 -9.29 -17.78 -16.88
N THR A 196 -8.60 -16.82 -16.26
CA THR A 196 -8.17 -15.58 -16.91
C THR A 196 -6.76 -15.16 -16.45
N PRO A 197 -5.71 -15.82 -16.98
CA PRO A 197 -4.33 -15.66 -16.50
C PRO A 197 -3.80 -14.22 -16.52
N THR A 198 -4.29 -13.43 -17.49
CA THR A 198 -3.89 -12.03 -17.68
C THR A 198 -4.54 -11.08 -16.66
N ASN A 199 -5.52 -11.52 -15.89
CA ASN A 199 -6.14 -10.69 -14.86
C ASN A 199 -5.26 -10.62 -13.60
N ARG A 200 -4.29 -11.52 -13.44
CA ARG A 200 -3.42 -11.61 -12.27
C ARG A 200 -1.96 -11.73 -12.73
N GLU A 201 -1.39 -10.61 -13.16
CA GLU A 201 -0.03 -10.56 -13.70
C GLU A 201 0.78 -9.32 -13.30
N MET A 202 2.09 -9.50 -13.22
CA MET A 202 3.07 -8.45 -13.03
C MET A 202 4.17 -8.60 -14.07
N LEU A 203 4.41 -7.52 -14.81
CA LEU A 203 5.35 -7.49 -15.92
C LEU A 203 6.34 -6.34 -15.77
N ASP A 204 7.62 -6.62 -15.99
CA ASP A 204 8.71 -5.64 -16.04
C ASP A 204 8.79 -4.78 -14.76
N ALA A 205 8.50 -5.36 -13.60
CA ALA A 205 8.63 -4.68 -12.32
C ALA A 205 10.06 -4.77 -11.76
N THR A 206 10.47 -3.80 -10.95
CA THR A 206 11.76 -3.81 -10.25
C THR A 206 11.54 -3.74 -8.74
N PHE A 207 12.22 -4.60 -8.00
CA PHE A 207 12.26 -4.64 -6.54
C PHE A 207 13.70 -4.34 -6.11
N GLU A 208 13.92 -3.18 -5.49
CA GLU A 208 15.25 -2.73 -5.09
C GLU A 208 15.30 -2.48 -3.58
N GLY A 209 16.20 -3.15 -2.87
CA GLY A 209 16.30 -3.04 -1.41
C GLY A 209 15.09 -3.62 -0.66
N CYS A 210 14.24 -4.40 -1.34
CA CYS A 210 13.08 -5.01 -0.73
C CYS A 210 13.45 -6.20 0.17
N GLY A 211 12.56 -6.55 1.09
CA GLY A 211 12.55 -7.86 1.73
C GLY A 211 12.06 -8.93 0.74
N VAL A 212 10.98 -9.64 1.06
CA VAL A 212 10.55 -10.82 0.30
C VAL A 212 9.35 -10.56 -0.60
N VAL A 213 9.43 -11.05 -1.84
CA VAL A 213 8.27 -11.15 -2.73
C VAL A 213 7.68 -12.56 -2.68
N ILE A 214 6.39 -12.68 -2.38
CA ILE A 214 5.64 -13.93 -2.29
C ILE A 214 4.61 -13.96 -3.42
N PRO A 215 4.97 -14.50 -4.60
CA PRO A 215 4.09 -14.47 -5.76
C PRO A 215 2.93 -15.47 -5.68
N GLN A 216 2.98 -16.44 -4.76
CA GLN A 216 2.07 -17.60 -4.81
C GLN A 216 2.09 -18.22 -6.22
N THR A 217 0.93 -18.30 -6.88
CA THR A 217 0.81 -18.75 -8.27
C THR A 217 0.66 -17.60 -9.28
N PHE A 218 0.68 -16.33 -8.83
CA PHE A 218 0.60 -15.14 -9.67
C PHE A 218 1.62 -15.12 -10.82
N VAL A 219 1.27 -14.54 -11.97
CA VAL A 219 2.20 -14.43 -13.10
C VAL A 219 3.19 -13.31 -12.83
N VAL A 220 4.49 -13.63 -12.74
CA VAL A 220 5.57 -12.65 -12.56
C VAL A 220 6.59 -12.83 -13.66
N LYS A 221 6.72 -11.84 -14.55
CA LYS A 221 7.64 -11.95 -15.69
C LYS A 221 8.46 -10.71 -15.92
N TYR A 222 9.69 -10.92 -16.38
CA TYR A 222 10.61 -9.84 -16.75
C TYR A 222 10.98 -8.92 -15.59
N CYS A 223 10.83 -9.39 -14.36
CA CYS A 223 11.07 -8.57 -13.18
C CYS A 223 12.54 -8.63 -12.76
N ASN A 224 13.02 -7.54 -12.16
CA ASN A 224 14.35 -7.47 -11.56
C ASN A 224 14.22 -7.44 -10.04
N PHE A 225 14.98 -8.30 -9.37
CA PHE A 225 15.15 -8.30 -7.93
C PHE A 225 16.59 -7.89 -7.65
N VAL A 226 16.77 -6.77 -6.94
CA VAL A 226 18.05 -6.10 -6.79
C VAL A 226 18.30 -5.86 -5.30
N ASN A 227 19.41 -6.40 -4.78
CA ASN A 227 19.86 -6.20 -3.41
C ASN A 227 18.79 -6.49 -2.35
N SER A 228 18.09 -7.63 -2.45
CA SER A 228 17.11 -8.02 -1.43
C SER A 228 17.75 -8.19 -0.04
N ASP A 229 17.04 -7.89 1.03
CA ASP A 229 17.59 -7.96 2.40
C ASP A 229 18.09 -9.35 2.81
N ALA A 230 17.30 -10.38 2.50
CA ALA A 230 17.59 -11.77 2.85
C ALA A 230 17.29 -12.71 1.68
N GLU A 231 16.06 -12.66 1.18
CA GLU A 231 15.64 -13.42 0.02
C GLU A 231 14.74 -12.58 -0.87
N ALA A 232 14.96 -12.67 -2.18
CA ALA A 232 14.22 -11.88 -3.15
C ALA A 232 12.81 -12.44 -3.40
N LEU A 233 12.70 -13.77 -3.57
CA LEU A 233 11.44 -14.41 -3.93
C LEU A 233 11.22 -15.71 -3.17
N ARG A 234 10.03 -15.90 -2.60
CA ARG A 234 9.63 -17.12 -1.89
C ARG A 234 8.51 -17.86 -2.61
N LEU A 235 8.82 -19.05 -3.13
CA LEU A 235 7.86 -19.98 -3.69
C LEU A 235 7.24 -20.84 -2.59
N ALA A 236 6.04 -20.43 -2.15
CA ALA A 236 5.27 -21.06 -1.08
C ALA A 236 4.07 -21.89 -1.58
N SER A 237 4.04 -22.24 -2.87
CA SER A 237 2.99 -23.02 -3.54
C SER A 237 3.58 -24.16 -4.36
N THR A 238 2.79 -25.19 -4.67
CA THR A 238 3.25 -26.37 -5.44
C THR A 238 3.44 -26.12 -6.93
N SER A 239 3.00 -24.96 -7.43
CA SER A 239 3.20 -24.45 -8.78
C SER A 239 3.62 -22.98 -8.72
N HIS A 240 4.24 -22.49 -9.79
CA HIS A 240 4.67 -21.10 -9.93
C HIS A 240 4.52 -20.63 -11.39
N ASN A 241 4.41 -19.32 -11.58
CA ASN A 241 4.36 -18.68 -12.90
C ASN A 241 5.40 -17.54 -12.99
N VAL A 242 6.62 -17.83 -12.55
CA VAL A 242 7.73 -16.88 -12.49
C VAL A 242 8.75 -17.20 -13.58
N ASP A 243 8.91 -16.31 -14.56
CA ASP A 243 9.80 -16.53 -15.71
C ASP A 243 10.52 -15.25 -16.15
N ASN A 244 11.72 -15.39 -16.72
CA ASN A 244 12.52 -14.31 -17.30
C ASN A 244 12.87 -13.21 -16.29
N CYS A 245 13.10 -13.56 -15.02
CA CYS A 245 13.47 -12.60 -13.99
C CYS A 245 14.98 -12.60 -13.73
N ALA A 246 15.50 -11.48 -13.22
CA ALA A 246 16.90 -11.34 -12.83
C ALA A 246 17.04 -11.14 -11.31
N PHE A 247 18.04 -11.75 -10.69
CA PHE A 247 18.33 -11.66 -9.25
C PHE A 247 19.77 -11.16 -9.05
N ILE A 248 19.91 -9.88 -8.70
CA ILE A 248 21.19 -9.17 -8.72
C ILE A 248 21.53 -8.74 -7.29
N GLY A 249 22.63 -9.25 -6.73
CA GLY A 249 23.05 -8.86 -5.38
C GLY A 249 22.16 -9.38 -4.25
N CYS A 250 21.29 -10.36 -4.52
CA CYS A 250 20.41 -10.98 -3.53
C CYS A 250 21.14 -12.10 -2.78
N PRO A 251 21.11 -12.15 -1.43
CA PRO A 251 21.70 -13.27 -0.67
C PRO A 251 21.07 -14.62 -1.02
N ILE A 252 19.74 -14.63 -1.20
CA ILE A 252 18.97 -15.76 -1.74
C ILE A 252 18.11 -15.23 -2.89
N GLY A 253 18.35 -15.69 -4.11
CA GLY A 253 17.51 -15.31 -5.26
C GLY A 253 16.09 -15.88 -5.12
N ILE A 254 15.97 -17.19 -4.95
CA ILE A 254 14.68 -17.89 -4.81
C ILE A 254 14.76 -18.88 -3.65
N GLN A 255 13.85 -18.74 -2.69
CA GLN A 255 13.61 -19.74 -1.65
C GLN A 255 12.37 -20.58 -2.01
N ILE A 256 12.53 -21.91 -1.98
CA ILE A 256 11.42 -22.85 -2.18
C ILE A 256 11.08 -23.47 -0.82
N THR A 257 9.87 -23.24 -0.33
CA THR A 257 9.43 -23.72 1.01
C THR A 257 8.42 -24.87 0.94
N VAL A 258 7.86 -25.14 -0.24
CA VAL A 258 6.91 -26.22 -0.48
C VAL A 258 7.47 -27.20 -1.52
N ALA A 259 7.32 -28.50 -1.28
CA ALA A 259 7.73 -29.52 -2.24
C ALA A 259 6.86 -29.46 -3.51
N GLY A 260 7.50 -29.45 -4.68
CA GLY A 260 6.82 -29.31 -5.96
C GLY A 260 7.77 -29.55 -7.13
N THR A 261 7.26 -29.42 -8.36
CA THR A 261 8.09 -29.43 -9.57
C THR A 261 8.15 -28.02 -10.12
N TYR A 262 9.36 -27.45 -10.19
CA TYR A 262 9.59 -26.08 -10.61
C TYR A 262 10.42 -26.06 -11.90
N THR A 263 9.87 -25.47 -12.95
CA THR A 263 10.57 -25.15 -14.19
C THR A 263 10.93 -23.67 -14.20
N PHE A 264 12.21 -23.35 -14.32
CA PHE A 264 12.69 -21.97 -14.43
C PHE A 264 13.11 -21.67 -15.86
N THR A 265 12.61 -20.56 -16.41
CA THR A 265 12.92 -20.14 -17.78
C THR A 265 13.65 -18.80 -17.79
N ASN A 266 14.82 -18.73 -18.43
CA ASN A 266 15.61 -17.51 -18.63
C ASN A 266 15.83 -16.69 -17.35
N MET A 267 16.17 -17.35 -16.24
CA MET A 267 16.51 -16.68 -14.98
C MET A 267 17.99 -16.28 -15.02
N VAL A 268 18.29 -15.06 -14.58
CA VAL A 268 19.66 -14.50 -14.56
C VAL A 268 20.09 -14.14 -13.15
#